data_AF-A0A2I0R5I7-F1
#
_entry.id   AF-A0A2I0R5I7-F1
#
_cell.length_a   1.000
_cell.length_b   1.000
_cell.length_c   1.000
_cell.angle_alpha   90.00
_cell.angle_beta   90.00
_cell.angle_gamma   90.00
#
_symmetry.space_group_name_H-M   'P 1'
#
loop_
_entity.id
_entity.type
_entity.pdbx_description
1 polymer ?
#
loop_
_entity_poly.entity_id
_entity_poly.type
_entity_poly.pdbx_seq_one_letter_code
_entity_poly.pdbx_strand_id
1 'polypeptide(L)'
;MCNQSALHKKIKADFDLTPEKMKKVQFYTSETIILERSDEQQQMATTGSSGELVKSERSTSERIVIPANRPCVFEKLEDDGTVQIRFELGGGRVLRFAERRNISNGRYYLVAQWNNGKGELDYGGSVYYAVRGSSAAYLMVKLKNWKKNQRKDRVVKGMKV
;
A
#
# COMPACT_ATOMS: atom_id res chain seq x y z
N MET A 1 2.07 -9.42 22.09
CA MET A 1 2.61 -9.23 20.73
C MET A 1 1.47 -9.37 19.73
N CYS A 2 1.30 -8.42 18.81
CA CYS A 2 0.25 -8.44 17.80
C CYS A 2 0.75 -9.30 16.61
N ASN A 3 0.17 -10.47 16.36
CA ASN A 3 0.57 -11.34 15.25
C ASN A 3 0.04 -10.79 13.91
N GLN A 4 0.82 -9.89 13.30
CA GLN A 4 0.61 -9.45 11.92
C GLN A 4 1.35 -10.42 10.98
N SER A 5 0.76 -10.69 9.83
CA SER A 5 1.35 -11.55 8.80
C SER A 5 1.12 -10.94 7.43
N ALA A 6 2.10 -11.08 6.54
CA ALA A 6 1.98 -10.62 5.16
C ALA A 6 0.75 -11.26 4.51
N LEU A 7 -0.10 -10.44 3.88
CA LEU A 7 -1.18 -10.98 3.08
C LEU A 7 -0.56 -11.63 1.84
N HIS A 8 -0.90 -12.89 1.61
CA HIS A 8 -0.53 -13.61 0.40
C HIS A 8 -1.67 -14.51 -0.08
N LYS A 9 -1.62 -14.93 -1.35
CA LYS A 9 -2.66 -15.75 -1.99
C LYS A 9 -3.09 -16.95 -1.14
N LYS A 10 -2.14 -17.65 -0.52
CA LYS A 10 -2.43 -18.77 0.39
C LYS A 10 -3.24 -18.37 1.63
N ILE A 11 -2.98 -17.24 2.28
CA ILE A 11 -3.84 -16.76 3.40
C ILE A 11 -5.24 -16.42 2.88
N LYS A 12 -5.36 -15.79 1.71
CA LYS A 12 -6.68 -15.51 1.11
C LYS A 12 -7.47 -16.80 0.88
N ALA A 13 -6.82 -17.86 0.40
CA ALA A 13 -7.44 -19.17 0.19
C ALA A 13 -7.76 -19.89 1.52
N ASP A 14 -6.81 -19.94 2.46
CA ASP A 14 -6.95 -20.66 3.73
C ASP A 14 -8.06 -20.10 4.63
N PHE A 15 -8.33 -18.80 4.51
CA PHE A 15 -9.39 -18.09 5.26
C PHE A 15 -10.63 -17.78 4.41
N ASP A 16 -10.64 -18.17 3.14
CA ASP A 16 -11.70 -17.86 2.18
C ASP A 16 -12.08 -16.37 2.22
N LEU A 17 -11.09 -15.49 2.03
CA LEU A 17 -11.23 -14.04 2.13
C LEU A 17 -11.99 -13.47 0.92
N THR A 18 -13.31 -13.64 0.92
CA THR A 18 -14.23 -12.94 0.01
C THR A 18 -14.21 -11.43 0.27
N PRO A 19 -14.62 -10.57 -0.69
CA PRO A 19 -14.70 -9.12 -0.48
C PRO A 19 -15.50 -8.72 0.77
N GLU A 20 -16.59 -9.44 1.06
CA GLU A 20 -17.43 -9.23 2.24
C GLU A 20 -16.70 -9.53 3.55
N LYS A 21 -15.89 -10.60 3.58
CA LYS A 21 -15.05 -10.93 4.73
C LYS A 21 -13.89 -9.96 4.87
N MET A 22 -13.30 -9.51 3.76
CA MET A 22 -12.21 -8.52 3.78
C MET A 22 -12.65 -7.20 4.43
N LYS A 23 -13.90 -6.76 4.26
CA LYS A 23 -14.45 -5.59 4.99
C LYS A 23 -14.40 -5.72 6.52
N LYS A 24 -14.34 -6.94 7.06
CA LYS A 24 -14.27 -7.23 8.51
C LYS A 24 -12.84 -7.45 9.00
N VAL A 25 -11.84 -7.36 8.11
CA VAL A 25 -10.43 -7.58 8.43
C VAL A 25 -9.72 -6.25 8.62
N GLN A 26 -8.89 -6.16 9.66
CA GLN A 26 -7.97 -5.04 9.84
C GLN A 26 -6.68 -5.27 9.06
N PHE A 27 -6.36 -4.32 8.17
CA PHE A 27 -5.14 -4.32 7.39
C PHE A 27 -4.08 -3.37 7.97
N TYR A 28 -2.84 -3.58 7.53
CA TYR A 28 -1.66 -2.79 7.87
C TYR A 28 -0.68 -2.79 6.70
N THR A 29 0.24 -1.83 6.65
CA THR A 29 1.39 -1.85 5.73
C THR A 29 2.68 -2.21 6.48
N SER A 30 3.57 -2.94 5.80
CA SER A 30 4.86 -3.34 6.37
C SER A 30 5.84 -2.18 6.51
N GLU A 31 5.81 -1.25 5.56
CA GLU A 31 6.72 -0.11 5.47
C GLU A 31 5.93 1.20 5.44
N THR A 32 6.64 2.29 5.76
CA THR A 32 6.10 3.65 5.61
C THR A 32 5.99 3.98 4.13
N ILE A 33 4.83 4.52 3.72
CA ILE A 33 4.59 5.02 2.37
C ILE A 33 4.63 6.54 2.43
N ILE A 34 5.51 7.14 1.63
CA ILE A 34 5.62 8.60 1.49
C ILE A 34 5.19 8.97 0.08
N LEU A 35 4.21 9.87 -0.02
CA LEU A 35 3.70 10.45 -1.25
C LEU A 35 4.08 11.92 -1.31
N GLU A 36 4.56 12.37 -2.45
CA GLU A 36 4.96 13.75 -2.69
C GLU A 36 4.26 14.28 -3.95
N ARG A 37 3.69 15.47 -3.86
CA ARG A 37 3.20 16.25 -5.01
C ARG A 37 3.84 17.63 -4.94
N SER A 38 4.33 18.12 -6.06
CA SER A 38 4.73 19.52 -6.21
C SER A 38 3.83 20.14 -7.27
N ASP A 39 3.19 21.25 -6.94
CA ASP A 39 2.46 22.01 -7.96
C ASP A 39 3.49 22.72 -8.85
N GLU A 40 3.15 22.94 -10.13
CA GLU A 40 4.03 23.66 -11.07
C GLU A 40 4.37 25.06 -10.52
N GLN A 41 5.63 25.47 -10.68
CA GLN A 41 6.10 26.79 -10.26
C GLN A 41 5.24 27.89 -10.91
N GLN A 42 4.36 28.52 -10.14
CA GLN A 42 3.72 29.77 -10.58
C GLN A 42 4.74 30.90 -10.45
N GLN A 43 5.39 31.25 -11.56
CA GLN A 43 6.19 32.46 -11.64
C GLN A 43 5.24 33.65 -11.78
N MET A 44 5.02 34.37 -10.69
CA MET A 44 4.34 35.66 -10.74
C MET A 44 5.40 36.74 -10.91
N ALA A 45 5.42 37.36 -12.09
CA ALA A 45 6.12 38.62 -12.30
C ALA A 45 5.14 39.75 -11.98
N THR A 46 5.42 40.53 -10.93
CA THR A 46 4.61 41.70 -10.58
C THR A 46 5.51 42.93 -10.58
N THR A 47 4.94 44.08 -10.92
CA THR A 47 5.64 45.36 -10.77
C THR A 47 5.40 45.87 -9.34
N GLY A 48 6.47 46.10 -8.60
CA GLY A 48 6.41 46.73 -7.28
C GLY A 48 5.99 48.19 -7.38
N SER A 49 5.54 48.78 -6.27
CA SER A 49 5.07 50.17 -6.17
C SER A 49 6.13 51.22 -6.57
N SER A 50 7.40 50.82 -6.65
CA SER A 50 8.57 51.62 -7.08
C SER A 50 9.01 51.35 -8.53
N GLY A 51 8.28 50.54 -9.31
CA GLY A 51 8.63 50.21 -10.70
C GLY A 51 9.62 49.05 -10.85
N GLU A 52 9.97 48.37 -9.75
CA GLU A 52 10.84 47.19 -9.76
C GLU A 52 10.09 45.95 -10.25
N LEU A 53 10.76 45.11 -11.05
CA LEU A 53 10.26 43.79 -11.41
C LEU A 53 10.51 42.84 -10.23
N VAL A 54 9.46 42.46 -9.52
CA VAL A 54 9.51 41.47 -8.45
C VAL A 54 9.13 40.12 -9.02
N LYS A 55 10.09 39.18 -8.99
CA LYS A 55 9.83 37.76 -9.27
C LYS A 55 9.62 37.06 -7.94
N SER A 56 8.39 36.62 -7.67
CA SER A 56 8.11 35.75 -6.52
C SER A 56 7.88 34.32 -7.00
N GLU A 57 8.71 33.38 -6.52
CA GLU A 57 8.51 31.95 -6.73
C GLU A 57 7.79 31.36 -5.52
N ARG A 58 6.55 30.90 -5.72
CA ARG A 58 5.82 30.15 -4.70
C ARG A 58 5.70 28.71 -5.18
N SER A 59 6.44 27.80 -4.56
CA SER A 59 6.25 26.36 -4.73
C SER A 59 5.49 25.82 -3.53
N THR A 60 4.29 25.30 -3.77
CA THR A 60 3.60 24.45 -2.79
C THR A 60 4.01 23.01 -3.06
N SER A 61 4.65 22.39 -2.08
CA SER A 61 4.91 20.95 -2.09
C SER A 61 4.09 20.32 -0.97
N GLU A 62 3.33 19.30 -1.35
CA GLU A 62 2.55 18.50 -0.43
C GLU A 62 3.25 17.17 -0.21
N ARG A 63 3.35 16.77 1.06
CA ARG A 63 3.94 15.51 1.48
C ARG A 63 3.00 14.78 2.41
N ILE A 64 2.58 13.58 2.01
CA ILE A 64 1.75 12.68 2.83
C ILE A 64 2.64 11.54 3.32
N VAL A 65 2.63 11.32 4.63
CA VAL A 65 3.36 10.22 5.28
C VAL A 65 2.35 9.26 5.89
N ILE A 66 2.31 8.04 5.36
CA ILE A 66 1.49 6.93 5.86
C ILE A 66 2.44 6.00 6.62
N PRO A 67 2.44 6.03 7.97
CA PRO A 67 3.36 5.21 8.76
C PRO A 67 3.09 3.71 8.61
N ALA A 68 4.16 2.91 8.66
CA ALA A 68 4.05 1.46 8.78
C ALA A 68 3.18 1.05 9.98
N ASN A 69 2.60 -0.15 9.90
CA ASN A 69 1.86 -0.78 11.00
C ASN A 69 0.65 0.01 11.51
N ARG A 70 0.16 0.99 10.75
CA ARG A 70 -1.06 1.71 11.10
C ARG A 70 -2.30 0.95 10.59
N PRO A 71 -3.38 0.85 11.40
CA PRO A 71 -4.65 0.27 10.96
C PRO A 71 -5.18 0.96 9.70
N CYS A 72 -5.45 0.18 8.66
CA CYS A 72 -6.13 0.61 7.43
C CYS A 72 -7.22 -0.40 7.03
N VAL A 73 -8.16 0.02 6.18
CA VAL A 73 -9.36 -0.76 5.89
C VAL A 73 -9.49 -1.10 4.41
N PHE A 74 -10.12 -2.25 4.13
CA PHE A 74 -10.44 -2.66 2.78
C PHE A 74 -11.53 -1.78 2.18
N GLU A 75 -11.29 -1.28 0.98
CA GLU A 75 -12.27 -0.54 0.20
C GLU A 75 -12.95 -1.45 -0.83
N LYS A 76 -12.14 -2.04 -1.71
CA LYS A 76 -12.61 -2.74 -2.91
C LYS A 76 -11.60 -3.79 -3.36
N LEU A 77 -12.11 -4.88 -3.93
CA LEU A 77 -11.36 -5.85 -4.70
C LEU A 77 -11.70 -5.60 -6.17
N GLU A 78 -10.67 -5.49 -7.01
CA GLU A 78 -10.81 -5.32 -8.45
C GLU A 78 -10.75 -6.65 -9.18
N ASP A 79 -11.18 -6.67 -10.44
CA ASP A 79 -11.31 -7.89 -11.23
C ASP A 79 -9.96 -8.57 -11.51
N ASP A 80 -8.87 -7.79 -11.53
CA ASP A 80 -7.50 -8.28 -11.69
C ASP A 80 -6.89 -8.80 -10.37
N GLY A 81 -7.64 -8.78 -9.27
CA GLY A 81 -7.20 -9.17 -7.94
C GLY A 81 -6.50 -8.06 -7.15
N THR A 82 -6.39 -6.85 -7.70
CA THR A 82 -5.89 -5.66 -6.99
C THR A 82 -6.81 -5.34 -5.82
N VAL A 83 -6.20 -5.04 -4.68
CA VAL A 83 -6.90 -4.66 -3.45
C VAL A 83 -6.72 -3.17 -3.20
N GLN A 84 -7.83 -2.44 -3.09
CA GLN A 84 -7.84 -1.04 -2.67
C GLN A 84 -7.95 -0.94 -1.15
N ILE A 85 -7.04 -0.17 -0.56
CA ILE A 85 -6.92 0.01 0.89
C ILE A 85 -7.01 1.49 1.23
N ARG A 86 -7.90 1.83 2.14
CA ARG A 86 -8.13 3.19 2.63
C ARG A 86 -7.35 3.44 3.91
N PHE A 87 -6.64 4.56 3.96
CA PHE A 87 -5.76 4.94 5.08
C PHE A 87 -6.32 6.09 5.93
N GLU A 88 -7.27 6.85 5.39
CA GLU A 88 -7.89 8.00 6.05
C GLU A 88 -9.29 8.27 5.49
N LEU A 89 -10.02 9.16 6.15
CA LEU A 89 -11.37 9.59 5.74
C LEU A 89 -11.30 10.50 4.51
N GLY A 90 -12.28 10.41 3.62
CA GLY A 90 -12.40 11.25 2.42
C GLY A 90 -12.43 10.45 1.12
N GLY A 91 -13.10 10.97 0.10
CA GLY A 91 -13.20 10.30 -1.21
C GLY A 91 -11.84 10.07 -1.86
N GLY A 92 -11.65 8.93 -2.52
CA GLY A 92 -10.44 8.65 -3.31
C GLY A 92 -9.13 8.46 -2.51
N ARG A 93 -9.14 8.53 -1.18
CA ARG A 93 -7.94 8.35 -0.33
C ARG A 93 -7.59 6.88 -0.12
N VAL A 94 -7.35 6.18 -1.22
CA VAL A 94 -7.08 4.75 -1.29
C VAL A 94 -5.77 4.49 -2.03
N LEU A 95 -5.04 3.46 -1.63
CA LEU A 95 -3.90 2.94 -2.38
C LEU A 95 -4.19 1.54 -2.86
N ARG A 96 -3.67 1.21 -4.05
CA ARG A 96 -3.83 -0.08 -4.71
C ARG A 96 -2.66 -0.99 -4.34
N PHE A 97 -2.96 -2.25 -4.00
CA PHE A 97 -1.98 -3.28 -3.72
C PHE A 97 -2.24 -4.54 -4.55
N ALA A 98 -1.22 -5.07 -5.22
CA ALA A 98 -1.33 -6.24 -6.08
C ALA A 98 -0.09 -7.13 -6.02
N GLU A 99 -0.24 -8.38 -6.44
CA GLU A 99 0.87 -9.31 -6.58
C GLU A 99 1.80 -8.86 -7.72
N ARG A 100 3.12 -8.87 -7.48
CA ARG A 100 4.10 -8.58 -8.53
C ARG A 100 4.36 -9.83 -9.34
N ARG A 101 4.17 -9.75 -10.67
CA ARG A 101 4.43 -10.88 -11.59
C ARG A 101 5.84 -11.46 -11.48
N ASN A 102 6.82 -10.63 -11.12
CA ASN A 102 8.23 -11.01 -11.04
C ASN A 102 8.68 -11.47 -9.64
N ILE A 103 7.78 -11.54 -8.64
CA ILE A 103 8.12 -11.94 -7.27
C ILE A 103 7.20 -13.09 -6.83
N SER A 104 7.79 -14.25 -6.55
CA SER A 104 7.07 -15.50 -6.25
C SER A 104 6.57 -15.64 -4.80
N ASN A 105 6.67 -14.59 -3.97
CA ASN A 105 6.24 -14.66 -2.57
C ASN A 105 4.72 -14.44 -2.38
N GLY A 106 3.99 -14.11 -3.46
CA GLY A 106 2.54 -13.91 -3.46
C GLY A 106 2.05 -12.75 -2.59
N ARG A 107 2.94 -11.83 -2.18
CA ARG A 107 2.58 -10.65 -1.38
C ARG A 107 1.99 -9.55 -2.25
N TYR A 108 1.14 -8.75 -1.63
CA TYR A 108 0.45 -7.63 -2.27
C TYR A 108 1.24 -6.35 -2.02
N TYR A 109 1.90 -5.81 -3.05
CA TYR A 109 2.76 -4.64 -3.01
C TYR A 109 2.06 -3.39 -3.56
N LEU A 110 2.52 -2.21 -3.13
CA LEU A 110 2.03 -0.93 -3.64
C LEU A 110 2.12 -0.88 -5.18
N VAL A 111 0.98 -0.57 -5.82
CA VAL A 111 0.84 -0.39 -7.27
C VAL A 111 1.04 1.09 -7.59
N ALA A 112 2.01 1.36 -8.45
CA ALA A 112 2.31 2.68 -8.98
C ALA A 112 3.07 2.52 -10.31
N GLN A 113 3.08 3.57 -11.14
CA GLN A 113 3.93 3.61 -12.33
C GLN A 113 5.33 4.08 -11.93
N TRP A 114 6.25 3.13 -11.79
CA TRP A 114 7.60 3.40 -11.29
C TRP A 114 8.52 3.88 -12.42
N ASN A 115 9.05 5.10 -12.29
CA ASN A 115 10.08 5.66 -13.15
C ASN A 115 11.14 6.40 -12.31
N ASN A 116 12.42 6.15 -12.56
CA ASN A 116 13.55 6.81 -11.86
C ASN A 116 13.42 6.85 -10.31
N GLY A 117 12.85 5.79 -9.71
CA GLY A 117 12.67 5.69 -8.27
C GLY A 117 11.48 6.48 -7.69
N LYS A 118 10.61 7.04 -8.54
CA LYS A 118 9.32 7.63 -8.15
C LYS A 118 8.19 6.79 -8.73
N GLY A 119 7.16 6.53 -7.94
CA GLY A 119 5.98 5.76 -8.34
C GLY A 119 4.78 6.68 -8.49
N GLU A 120 4.34 6.95 -9.72
CA GLU A 120 3.14 7.76 -9.96
C GLU A 120 1.86 6.96 -9.62
N LEU A 121 0.95 7.59 -8.88
CA LEU A 121 -0.34 7.02 -8.50
C LEU A 121 -1.38 8.12 -8.23
N ASP A 122 -2.67 7.77 -8.30
CA ASP A 122 -3.76 8.63 -7.86
C ASP A 122 -4.00 8.46 -6.36
N TYR A 123 -4.18 9.59 -5.66
CA TYR A 123 -4.58 9.61 -4.26
C TYR A 123 -5.44 10.84 -3.97
N GLY A 124 -6.68 10.64 -3.56
CA GLY A 124 -7.62 11.73 -3.26
C GLY A 124 -8.04 12.54 -4.49
N GLY A 125 -7.97 11.96 -5.70
CA GLY A 125 -8.28 12.66 -6.96
C GLY A 125 -7.15 13.56 -7.47
N SER A 126 -5.92 13.35 -7.00
CA SER A 126 -4.73 14.05 -7.44
C SER A 126 -3.61 13.06 -7.70
N VAL A 127 -2.73 13.40 -8.64
CA VAL A 127 -1.53 12.60 -8.93
C VAL A 127 -0.47 12.90 -7.86
N TYR A 128 0.04 11.84 -7.24
CA TYR A 128 1.15 11.87 -6.30
C TYR A 128 2.27 10.93 -6.75
N TYR A 129 3.48 11.20 -6.27
CA TYR A 129 4.65 10.35 -6.49
C TYR A 129 5.08 9.68 -5.18
N ALA A 130 4.97 8.36 -5.14
CA ALA A 130 5.53 7.55 -4.08
C ALA A 130 7.06 7.51 -4.19
N VAL A 131 7.77 7.78 -3.10
CA VAL A 131 9.24 7.70 -3.08
C VAL A 131 9.72 6.25 -3.19
N ARG A 132 10.98 6.04 -3.61
CA ARG A 132 11.56 4.70 -3.86
C ARG A 132 11.36 3.71 -2.70
N GLY A 133 11.51 4.17 -1.46
CA GLY A 133 11.32 3.33 -0.26
C GLY A 133 9.92 2.73 -0.14
N SER A 134 8.90 3.45 -0.61
CA SER A 134 7.51 3.00 -0.61
C SER A 134 7.28 1.77 -1.51
N SER A 135 8.17 1.49 -2.46
CA SER A 135 8.06 0.32 -3.34
C SER A 135 8.19 -1.02 -2.60
N ALA A 136 8.81 -1.04 -1.43
CA ALA A 136 8.94 -2.25 -0.62
C ALA A 136 7.70 -2.53 0.25
N ALA A 137 6.78 -1.57 0.38
CA ALA A 137 5.59 -1.70 1.21
C ALA A 137 4.67 -2.80 0.67
N TYR A 138 4.33 -3.74 1.54
CA TYR A 138 3.35 -4.78 1.27
C TYR A 138 2.24 -4.81 2.33
N LEU A 139 1.10 -5.34 1.93
CA LEU A 139 -0.10 -5.42 2.76
C LEU A 139 0.00 -6.57 3.77
N MET A 140 -0.45 -6.32 4.99
CA MET A 140 -0.47 -7.27 6.09
C MET A 140 -1.85 -7.34 6.73
N VAL A 141 -2.14 -8.46 7.37
CA VAL A 141 -3.38 -8.69 8.14
C VAL A 141 -3.04 -9.20 9.54
N LYS A 142 -3.90 -8.90 10.51
CA LYS A 142 -3.79 -9.47 11.85
C LYS A 142 -4.50 -10.83 11.90
N LEU A 143 -3.74 -11.88 12.19
CA LEU A 143 -4.29 -13.23 12.37
C LEU A 143 -4.38 -13.55 13.86
N LYS A 144 -5.59 -13.77 14.36
CA LYS A 144 -5.80 -14.31 15.72
C LYS A 144 -5.72 -15.84 15.64
N ASN A 145 -4.71 -16.42 16.28
CA ASN A 145 -4.53 -17.88 16.46
C ASN A 145 -4.25 -18.71 15.19
N TRP A 146 -3.32 -18.27 14.34
CA TRP A 146 -2.79 -19.10 13.25
C TRP A 146 -1.77 -20.14 13.77
N LYS A 147 -2.24 -21.15 14.48
CA LYS A 147 -1.51 -22.42 14.70
C LYS A 147 -2.36 -23.58 14.22
N LYS A 148 -2.66 -23.65 12.92
CA LYS A 148 -3.12 -24.90 12.31
C LYS A 148 -1.87 -25.69 11.94
N ASN A 149 -1.26 -26.32 12.95
CA ASN A 149 -0.21 -27.30 12.75
C ASN A 149 -0.84 -28.52 12.06
N GLN A 150 -1.07 -28.44 10.74
CA GLN A 150 -1.46 -29.58 9.93
C GLN A 150 -0.23 -30.46 9.67
N ARG A 151 0.35 -31.01 10.73
CA ARG A 151 1.27 -32.12 10.58
C ARG A 151 0.45 -33.40 10.45
N LYS A 152 0.38 -33.95 9.23
CA LYS A 152 0.04 -35.35 9.02
C LYS A 152 1.29 -36.17 9.29
N ASP A 153 1.70 -36.26 10.54
CA ASP A 153 2.81 -37.11 10.92
C ASP A 153 2.33 -38.57 10.84
N ARG A 154 2.88 -39.33 9.89
CA ARG A 154 2.65 -40.78 9.78
C ARG A 154 3.90 -41.50 10.28
N VAL A 155 3.83 -42.08 11.47
CA VAL A 155 4.87 -42.98 11.97
C VAL A 155 4.63 -44.36 11.35
N VAL A 156 5.53 -44.79 10.48
CA VAL A 156 5.52 -46.14 9.88
C VAL A 156 6.32 -47.09 10.76
N LYS A 157 5.78 -48.27 11.06
CA LYS A 157 6.35 -49.24 12.01
C LYS A 157 7.40 -50.19 11.41
N GLY A 158 7.77 -50.02 10.13
CA GLY A 158 8.59 -50.98 9.39
C GLY A 158 7.85 -52.29 9.11
N MET A 159 8.36 -53.08 8.16
CA MET A 159 7.90 -54.45 7.89
C MET A 159 9.05 -55.41 8.15
N LYS A 160 8.75 -56.54 8.81
CA LYS A 160 9.72 -57.59 9.10
C LYS A 160 9.55 -58.71 8.08
N VAL A 161 10.67 -59.31 7.67
CA VAL A 161 10.71 -60.55 6.86
C VAL A 161 10.41 -61.74 7.75
#